data_AF-A0A2S2D132-F1
#
_entry.id   AF-A0A2S2D132-F1
#
_cell.length_a   1.000
_cell.length_b   1.000
_cell.length_c   1.000
_cell.angle_alpha   90.00
_cell.angle_beta   90.00
_cell.angle_gamma   90.00
#
_symmetry.space_group_name_H-M   'P 1'
#
loop_
_entity.id
_entity.type
_entity.pdbx_description
1 polymer ?
#
loop_
_entity_poly.entity_id
_entity_poly.type
_entity_poly.pdbx_seq_one_letter_code
_entity_poly.pdbx_strand_id
1 'polypeptide(L)'
;MQTTKHPYEFLVRWDRGGNLAGAHAQFRYVTRSDDGAIVGDFIGPAEPVGVAGADGFPLADLLSEVQASALAALEAARAERDAALARAAG
;
A
#
# COMPACT_ATOMS: atom_id res chain seq x y z
N MET A 1 9.11 -26.77 -6.40
CA MET A 1 9.27 -25.76 -5.33
C MET A 1 8.45 -24.52 -5.70
N GLN A 2 7.52 -24.10 -4.85
CA GLN A 2 6.60 -22.97 -5.10
C GLN A 2 6.72 -21.95 -3.97
N THR A 3 6.86 -20.66 -4.31
CA THR A 3 6.81 -19.56 -3.34
C THR A 3 5.47 -18.84 -3.45
N THR A 4 4.77 -18.68 -2.33
CA THR A 4 3.53 -17.91 -2.23
C THR A 4 3.77 -16.59 -1.51
N LYS A 5 3.21 -15.51 -2.06
CA LYS A 5 3.24 -14.15 -1.49
C LYS A 5 1.93 -13.91 -0.75
N HIS A 6 2.00 -13.49 0.51
CA HIS A 6 0.85 -13.21 1.36
C HIS A 6 0.94 -11.80 1.93
N PRO A 7 -0.17 -11.02 1.95
CA PRO A 7 -0.22 -9.80 2.74
C PRO A 7 0.13 -10.12 4.20
N TYR A 8 0.98 -9.30 4.82
CA TYR A 8 1.47 -9.56 6.17
C TYR A 8 1.20 -8.40 7.14
N GLU A 9 1.83 -7.25 6.94
CA GLU A 9 1.71 -6.11 7.86
C GLU A 9 1.45 -4.80 7.11
N PHE A 10 0.62 -3.94 7.71
CA PHE A 10 0.44 -2.54 7.32
C PHE A 10 1.07 -1.64 8.39
N LEU A 11 2.00 -0.80 7.96
CA LEU A 11 2.88 -0.03 8.84
C LEU A 11 2.66 1.45 8.62
N VAL A 12 2.23 2.14 9.68
CA VAL A 12 2.12 3.60 9.70
C VAL A 12 3.34 4.15 10.43
N ARG A 13 4.00 5.15 9.85
CA ARG A 13 5.21 5.76 10.42
C ARG A 13 4.89 7.17 10.87
N TRP A 14 5.31 7.51 12.09
CA TRP A 14 5.28 8.86 12.62
C TRP A 14 6.66 9.51 12.61
N ASP A 15 6.71 10.82 12.50
CA ASP A 15 7.94 11.59 12.73
C ASP A 15 8.18 11.83 14.23
N ARG A 16 9.28 12.51 14.56
CA ARG A 16 9.64 12.84 15.95
C ARG A 16 8.66 13.83 16.60
N GLY A 17 7.84 14.53 15.83
CA GLY A 17 6.80 15.43 16.30
C GLY A 17 5.45 14.75 16.51
N GLY A 18 5.33 13.46 16.22
CA GLY A 18 4.06 12.73 16.30
C GLY A 18 3.13 13.00 15.11
N ASN A 19 3.64 13.55 13.99
CA ASN A 19 2.87 13.66 12.76
C ASN A 19 3.02 12.39 11.91
N LEU A 20 2.01 12.11 11.11
CA LEU A 20 2.07 11.04 10.12
C LEU A 20 3.17 11.34 9.07
N ALA A 21 4.13 10.44 8.94
CA ALA A 21 5.32 10.56 8.08
C ALA A 21 5.43 9.48 7.00
N GLY A 22 4.41 8.62 6.88
CA GLY A 22 4.27 7.67 5.78
C GLY A 22 3.49 6.42 6.16
N ALA A 23 3.06 5.68 5.14
CA ALA A 23 2.43 4.37 5.27
C ALA A 23 3.11 3.39 4.33
N HIS A 24 3.37 2.18 4.82
CA HIS A 24 4.06 1.11 4.11
C HIS A 24 3.32 -0.21 4.36
N ALA A 25 3.62 -1.22 3.55
CA ALA A 25 3.15 -2.57 3.79
C ALA A 25 4.25 -3.59 3.51
N GLN A 26 4.09 -4.78 4.08
CA GLN A 26 4.99 -5.90 3.92
C GLN A 26 4.22 -7.14 3.47
N PHE A 27 4.93 -8.01 2.75
CA PHE A 27 4.45 -9.33 2.38
C PHE A 27 5.31 -10.41 3.02
N ARG A 28 4.67 -11.53 3.38
CA ARG A 28 5.35 -12.75 3.80
C ARG A 28 5.44 -13.69 2.60
N TYR A 29 6.62 -14.26 2.42
CA TYR A 29 6.92 -15.20 1.34
C TYR A 29 7.17 -16.57 1.93
N VAL A 30 6.35 -17.54 1.53
CA VAL A 30 6.45 -18.93 2.01
C VAL A 30 6.79 -19.83 0.84
N THR A 31 7.97 -20.46 0.89
CA THR A 31 8.43 -21.41 -0.10
C THR A 31 8.18 -22.83 0.39
N ARG A 32 7.48 -23.63 -0.40
CA ARG A 32 7.22 -25.04 -0.14
C ARG A 32 7.93 -25.96 -1.13
N SER A 33 8.44 -27.08 -0.63
CA SER A 33 8.91 -28.21 -1.44
C SER A 33 7.72 -28.95 -2.08
N ASP A 34 8.02 -29.90 -2.97
CA ASP A 34 7.01 -30.60 -3.76
C ASP A 34 6.14 -31.55 -2.91
N ASP A 35 6.63 -31.95 -1.72
CA ASP A 35 5.91 -32.69 -0.69
C ASP A 35 5.12 -31.79 0.29
N GLY A 36 5.14 -30.47 0.06
CA GLY A 36 4.39 -29.48 0.83
C GLY A 36 5.08 -28.95 2.09
N ALA A 37 6.27 -29.45 2.45
CA ALA A 37 7.03 -28.93 3.58
C ALA A 37 7.50 -27.48 3.35
N ILE A 38 7.51 -26.66 4.40
CA ILE A 38 8.04 -25.29 4.31
C ILE A 38 9.57 -25.38 4.33
N VAL A 39 10.19 -24.87 3.28
CA VAL A 39 11.66 -24.85 3.11
C VAL A 39 12.23 -23.42 3.12
N GLY A 40 11.36 -22.41 3.09
CA GLY A 40 11.73 -21.02 3.25
C GLY A 40 10.54 -20.19 3.73
N ASP A 41 10.80 -19.25 4.62
CA ASP A 41 9.80 -18.34 5.17
C ASP A 41 10.49 -17.03 5.55
N PHE A 42 10.13 -15.94 4.89
CA PHE A 42 10.71 -14.64 5.17
C PHE A 42 9.72 -13.51 4.94
N ILE A 43 9.99 -12.40 5.60
CA ILE A 43 9.23 -11.17 5.46
C ILE A 43 9.99 -10.25 4.50
N GLY A 44 9.29 -9.76 3.48
CA GLY A 44 9.83 -8.79 2.54
C GLY A 44 10.05 -7.40 3.15
N PRO A 45 10.76 -6.51 2.46
CA PRO A 45 10.95 -5.14 2.93
C PRO A 45 9.61 -4.41 3.07
N ALA A 46 9.57 -3.39 3.93
CA ALA A 46 8.45 -2.45 3.95
C ALA A 46 8.49 -1.60 2.69
N GLU A 47 7.43 -1.65 1.90
CA GLU A 47 7.27 -0.87 0.66
C GLU A 47 6.23 0.22 0.86
N PRO A 48 6.37 1.40 0.24
CA PRO A 48 5.34 2.45 0.29
C PRO A 48 3.97 1.89 -0.06
N VAL A 49 2.93 2.30 0.67
CA VAL A 49 1.58 1.73 0.58
C VAL A 49 1.05 1.69 -0.86
N GLY A 50 1.28 2.74 -1.66
CA GLY A 50 0.82 2.79 -3.06
C GLY A 50 1.48 1.73 -3.95
N VAL A 51 2.75 1.40 -3.70
CA VAL A 51 3.47 0.32 -4.40
C VAL A 51 2.90 -1.03 -3.98
N ALA A 52 2.82 -1.27 -2.67
CA ALA A 52 2.30 -2.53 -2.14
C ALA A 52 0.84 -2.82 -2.58
N GLY A 53 0.01 -1.78 -2.71
CA GLY A 53 -1.34 -1.89 -3.23
C GLY A 53 -1.39 -2.38 -4.68
N ALA A 54 -0.53 -1.83 -5.56
CA ALA A 54 -0.38 -2.32 -6.93
C ALA A 54 0.14 -3.77 -6.98
N ASP A 55 0.87 -4.16 -5.94
CA ASP A 55 1.48 -5.48 -5.75
C ASP A 55 0.57 -6.52 -5.07
N GLY A 56 -0.71 -6.20 -4.90
CA GLY A 56 -1.74 -7.11 -4.40
C GLY A 56 -1.98 -7.04 -2.89
N PHE A 57 -1.45 -6.02 -2.19
CA PHE A 57 -1.83 -5.77 -0.81
C PHE A 57 -3.26 -5.22 -0.76
N PRO A 58 -4.17 -5.78 0.07
CA PRO A 58 -5.60 -5.50 0.00
C PRO A 58 -5.95 -4.19 0.71
N LEU A 59 -5.50 -3.07 0.16
CA LEU A 59 -5.71 -1.76 0.76
C LEU A 59 -7.19 -1.37 0.86
N ALA A 60 -8.02 -1.80 -0.09
CA ALA A 60 -9.47 -1.56 -0.05
C ALA A 60 -10.18 -2.37 1.04
N ASP A 61 -9.57 -3.46 1.52
CA ASP A 61 -10.12 -4.22 2.65
C ASP A 61 -9.69 -3.61 3.99
N LEU A 62 -8.55 -2.91 4.03
CA LEU A 62 -8.03 -2.19 5.20
C LEU A 62 -8.64 -0.80 5.36
N LEU A 63 -8.76 -0.07 4.26
CA LEU A 63 -9.45 1.21 4.16
C LEU A 63 -10.85 0.90 3.74
N SER A 64 -11.83 1.04 4.63
CA SER A 64 -13.23 0.80 4.27
C SER A 64 -13.58 1.52 2.95
N GLU A 65 -14.47 0.92 2.16
CA GLU A 65 -14.79 1.36 0.80
C GLU A 65 -15.13 2.87 0.71
N VAL A 66 -15.74 3.41 1.78
CA VAL A 66 -16.06 4.83 1.94
C VAL A 66 -14.81 5.71 2.06
N GLN A 67 -13.79 5.27 2.81
CA GLN A 67 -12.56 6.03 3.02
C GLN A 67 -11.66 6.00 1.78
N ALA A 68 -11.59 4.86 1.08
CA ALA A 68 -10.88 4.75 -0.20
C ALA A 68 -11.54 5.63 -1.28
N SER A 69 -12.87 5.59 -1.37
CA SER A 69 -13.63 6.43 -2.31
C SER A 69 -13.49 7.92 -2.01
N ALA A 70 -13.52 8.30 -0.73
CA ALA A 70 -13.33 9.69 -0.32
C ALA A 70 -11.92 10.21 -0.64
N LEU A 71 -10.88 9.38 -0.46
CA LEU A 71 -9.51 9.75 -0.80
C LEU A 71 -9.32 9.90 -2.32
N ALA A 72 -9.86 8.97 -3.12
CA ALA A 72 -9.82 9.05 -4.58
C ALA A 72 -10.55 10.31 -5.09
N ALA A 73 -11.72 10.63 -4.52
CA ALA A 73 -12.47 11.83 -4.86
C ALA A 73 -11.71 13.12 -4.51
N LEU A 74 -11.04 13.14 -3.36
CA LEU A 74 -10.22 14.29 -2.94
C LEU A 74 -9.05 14.54 -3.91
N GLU A 75 -8.33 13.49 -4.30
CA GLU A 75 -7.20 13.60 -5.22
C GLU A 75 -7.65 14.03 -6.63
N ALA A 76 -8.79 13.52 -7.11
CA ALA A 76 -9.39 13.98 -8.36
C ALA A 76 -9.76 15.48 -8.30
N ALA A 77 -10.41 15.92 -7.22
CA ALA A 77 -10.78 17.32 -7.03
C ALA A 77 -9.56 18.25 -6.94
N ARG A 78 -8.45 17.79 -6.34
CA ARG A 78 -7.18 18.53 -6.29
C ARG A 78 -6.57 18.67 -7.68
N ALA A 79 -6.52 17.59 -8.46
CA ALA A 79 -6.02 17.62 -9.82
C ALA A 79 -6.85 18.57 -10.71
N GLU A 80 -8.17 18.55 -10.58
CA GLU A 80 -9.07 19.47 -11.29
C GLU A 80 -8.84 20.93 -10.90
N ARG A 81 -8.73 21.21 -9.59
CA ARG A 81 -8.39 22.54 -9.07
C ARG A 81 -7.07 23.03 -9.64
N ASP A 82 -6.03 22.20 -9.62
CA ASP A 82 -4.69 22.59 -10.07
C ASP A 82 -4.67 22.83 -11.57
N ALA A 83 -5.38 22.01 -12.36
CA ALA A 83 -5.57 22.25 -13.78
C ALA A 83 -6.36 23.54 -14.06
N ALA A 84 -7.36 23.88 -13.24
CA ALA A 84 -8.11 25.12 -13.37
C ALA A 84 -7.28 26.36 -13.03
N LEU A 85 -6.48 26.28 -11.96
CA LEU A 85 -5.54 27.35 -11.59
C LEU A 85 -4.48 27.56 -12.67
N ALA A 86 -3.93 26.49 -13.25
CA ALA A 86 -2.99 26.58 -14.35
C ALA A 86 -3.59 27.25 -15.59
N ARG A 87 -4.86 26.97 -15.93
CA ARG A 87 -5.58 27.63 -17.03
C ARG A 87 -5.87 29.10 -16.77
N ALA A 88 -6.07 29.50 -15.51
CA ALA A 88 -6.37 30.89 -15.15
C ALA A 88 -5.11 31.77 -15.07
N ALA A 89 -3.93 31.16 -14.97
CA ALA A 89 -2.64 31.86 -14.84
C ALA A 89 -1.90 32.07 -16.16
N GLY A 90 -2.37 31.50 -17.28
CA GLY A 90 -1.83 31.67 -18.63
C GLY A 90 -2.77 32.46 -19.53
#